data_AF-A0A7J8R690-F1
#
_entry.id   AF-A0A7J8R690-F1
#
_cell.length_a   1.000
_cell.length_b   1.000
_cell.length_c   1.000
_cell.angle_alpha   90.00
_cell.angle_beta   90.00
_cell.angle_gamma   90.00
#
_symmetry.space_group_name_H-M   'P 1'
#
loop_
_entity.id
_entity.type
_entity.pdbx_description
1 polymer ?
#
loop_
_entity_poly.entity_id
_entity_poly.type
_entity_poly.pdbx_seq_one_letter_code
_entity_poly.pdbx_strand_id
1 'polypeptide(L)'
;MAITQARPLAFLCSVIVLLVINVDAGGIAIYWGQNGNEGTLAETCATGNYDFVNIAFLSTFANGQTPTINLAGHCNPYRNGCTGLSSDIKSCQAKGIKVMLSIGGGAGSYNLTSAEDARQVATYLWNNFLGGISSSRPLGYGKRGKRVYLTAAPHCPSPDAWVGGALKTGLFYYVWVQFYNNPPCQYSSSSIGNLEDEWKQWTTDIPATKVFLGLPAAPASFR
;
A
#
# COMPACT_ATOMS: atom_id res chain seq x y z
N MET A 1 -9.74 12.01 69.20
CA MET A 1 -9.82 12.60 67.86
C MET A 1 -8.99 11.72 66.94
N ALA A 2 -9.61 10.84 66.16
CA ALA A 2 -8.92 9.93 65.23
C ALA A 2 -9.64 10.03 63.89
N ILE A 3 -8.92 10.54 62.88
CA ILE A 3 -9.41 10.63 61.50
C ILE A 3 -8.80 9.44 60.75
N THR A 4 -9.64 8.47 60.39
CA THR A 4 -9.29 7.36 59.53
C THR A 4 -9.23 7.86 58.08
N GLN A 5 -8.04 7.98 57.50
CA GLN A 5 -7.88 8.27 56.06
C GLN A 5 -8.09 6.99 55.25
N ALA A 6 -9.14 6.96 54.44
CA ALA A 6 -9.31 5.98 53.38
C ALA A 6 -8.32 6.28 52.23
N ARG A 7 -7.45 5.32 51.91
CA ARG A 7 -6.54 5.42 50.75
C ARG A 7 -7.35 5.26 49.45
N PRO A 8 -7.17 6.12 48.43
CA PRO A 8 -7.96 6.10 47.21
C PRO A 8 -7.42 5.05 46.24
N LEU A 9 -7.80 3.79 46.45
CA LEU A 9 -7.46 2.70 45.51
C LEU A 9 -8.10 2.90 44.12
N ALA A 10 -9.17 3.71 44.03
CA ALA A 10 -9.89 4.00 42.80
C ALA A 10 -9.11 4.87 41.80
N PHE A 11 -8.15 5.68 42.27
CA PHE A 11 -7.40 6.59 41.38
C PHE A 11 -6.31 5.89 40.57
N LEU A 12 -5.76 4.76 41.05
CA LEU A 12 -4.73 4.01 40.32
C LEU A 12 -5.31 3.20 39.15
N CYS A 13 -6.55 2.72 39.22
CA CYS A 13 -7.16 1.95 38.13
C CYS A 13 -7.51 2.82 36.91
N SER A 14 -7.91 4.08 37.11
CA SER A 14 -8.28 4.97 35.98
C SER A 14 -7.07 5.42 35.14
N VAL A 15 -5.88 5.53 35.74
CA VAL A 15 -4.66 5.94 35.00
C VAL A 15 -4.14 4.80 34.10
N ILE A 16 -4.33 3.54 34.49
CA ILE A 16 -3.92 2.38 33.68
C ILE A 16 -4.83 2.23 32.44
N VAL A 17 -6.12 2.54 32.53
CA VAL A 17 -7.05 2.47 31.38
C VAL A 17 -6.74 3.55 30.33
N LEU A 18 -6.24 4.72 30.73
CA LEU A 18 -5.79 5.79 29.82
C LEU A 18 -4.47 5.45 29.10
N LEU A 19 -3.69 4.48 29.58
CA LEU A 19 -2.47 4.00 28.91
C LEU A 19 -2.73 2.92 27.85
N VAL A 20 -3.98 2.43 27.70
CA VAL A 20 -4.34 1.36 26.73
C VAL A 20 -5.06 1.89 25.48
N ILE A 21 -5.32 3.20 25.39
CA ILE A 21 -5.51 3.80 24.07
C ILE A 21 -4.14 3.86 23.40
N ASN A 22 -3.77 2.77 22.74
CA ASN A 22 -2.84 2.83 21.62
C ASN A 22 -3.46 3.84 20.65
N VAL A 23 -3.08 5.12 20.78
CA VAL A 23 -3.09 6.03 19.65
C VAL A 23 -2.06 5.41 18.72
N ASP A 24 -2.52 4.50 17.87
CA ASP A 24 -1.73 3.93 16.80
C ASP A 24 -1.39 5.12 15.91
N ALA A 25 -0.25 5.76 16.20
CA ALA A 25 0.34 6.76 15.34
C ALA A 25 0.53 6.05 14.00
N GLY A 26 -0.40 6.27 13.07
CA GLY A 26 -0.46 5.50 11.84
C GLY A 26 0.85 5.54 11.07
N GLY A 27 1.05 4.57 10.19
CA GLY A 27 2.21 4.53 9.31
C GLY A 27 2.03 5.40 8.07
N ILE A 28 3.14 5.80 7.44
CA ILE A 28 3.12 6.41 6.11
C ILE A 28 3.42 5.33 5.07
N ALA A 29 2.56 5.24 4.06
CA ALA A 29 2.77 4.44 2.86
C ALA A 29 3.13 5.36 1.69
N ILE A 30 4.17 5.01 0.93
CA ILE A 30 4.62 5.80 -0.21
C ILE A 30 4.73 4.95 -1.48
N TYR A 31 4.45 5.56 -2.63
CA TYR A 31 4.72 5.00 -3.94
C TYR A 31 6.10 5.42 -4.42
N TRP A 32 6.87 4.48 -4.94
CA TRP A 32 8.23 4.71 -5.47
C TRP A 32 8.39 3.98 -6.82
N GLY A 33 9.11 4.58 -7.76
CA GLY A 33 9.55 3.94 -9.00
C GLY A 33 9.09 4.62 -10.28
N GLN A 34 8.36 5.73 -10.22
CA GLN A 34 7.80 6.40 -11.40
C GLN A 34 8.54 7.69 -11.79
N ASN A 35 9.63 8.02 -11.11
CA ASN A 35 10.50 9.13 -11.49
C ASN A 35 11.97 8.78 -11.18
N GLY A 36 12.82 8.69 -12.20
CA GLY A 36 14.24 8.32 -12.04
C GLY A 36 15.06 9.29 -11.16
N ASN A 37 14.52 10.47 -10.85
CA ASN A 37 15.16 11.46 -9.99
C ASN A 37 14.63 11.45 -8.54
N GLU A 38 13.78 10.48 -8.16
CA GLU A 38 13.20 10.39 -6.81
C GLU A 38 14.12 9.73 -5.76
N GLY A 39 15.37 9.44 -6.15
CA GLY A 39 16.32 8.69 -5.34
C GLY A 39 16.11 7.18 -5.43
N THR A 40 17.07 6.42 -4.93
CA THR A 40 17.01 4.96 -4.88
C THR A 40 15.97 4.48 -3.86
N LEU A 41 15.55 3.22 -4.00
CA LEU A 41 14.65 2.59 -3.04
C LEU A 41 15.32 2.48 -1.66
N ALA A 42 16.63 2.19 -1.63
CA ALA A 42 17.39 2.17 -0.38
C ALA A 42 17.41 3.54 0.33
N GLU A 43 17.60 4.64 -0.40
CA GLU A 43 17.56 6.00 0.15
C GLU A 43 16.17 6.35 0.69
N THR A 44 15.11 6.02 -0.06
CA THR A 44 13.72 6.21 0.39
C THR A 44 13.48 5.50 1.73
N CYS A 45 13.92 4.25 1.85
CA CYS A 45 13.81 3.48 3.08
C CYS A 45 14.74 3.96 4.21
N ALA A 46 15.86 4.60 3.87
CA ALA A 46 16.80 5.15 4.85
C ALA A 46 16.28 6.43 5.54
N THR A 47 15.28 7.10 4.96
CA THR A 47 14.66 8.30 5.56
C THR A 47 14.08 8.06 6.95
N GLY A 48 13.61 6.84 7.23
CA GLY A 48 12.89 6.51 8.47
C GLY A 48 11.45 7.01 8.51
N ASN A 49 10.93 7.56 7.41
CA ASN A 49 9.60 8.16 7.37
C ASN A 49 8.48 7.18 7.01
N TYR A 50 8.81 6.00 6.46
CA TYR A 50 7.83 5.13 5.81
C TYR A 50 7.80 3.73 6.43
N ASP A 51 6.60 3.25 6.72
CA ASP A 51 6.37 1.86 7.14
C ASP A 51 6.09 0.94 5.94
N PHE A 52 5.65 1.53 4.84
CA PHE A 52 5.25 0.83 3.62
C PHE A 52 5.81 1.53 2.39
N VAL A 53 6.38 0.75 1.47
CA VAL A 53 6.78 1.23 0.14
C VAL A 53 6.13 0.37 -0.93
N ASN A 54 5.42 1.01 -1.84
CA ASN A 54 4.78 0.40 -3.01
C ASN A 54 5.68 0.64 -4.24
N ILE A 55 6.33 -0.42 -4.72
CA ILE A 55 7.09 -0.40 -5.97
C ILE A 55 6.11 -0.33 -7.13
N ALA A 56 6.12 0.79 -7.84
CA ALA A 56 5.20 1.12 -8.92
C ALA A 56 5.96 1.13 -10.27
N PHE A 57 5.56 0.37 -11.30
CA PHE A 57 4.43 -0.57 -11.36
C PHE A 57 4.73 -1.80 -12.23
N LEU A 58 4.06 -2.92 -11.94
CA LEU A 58 3.79 -3.93 -12.96
C LEU A 58 2.64 -3.41 -13.85
N SER A 59 2.98 -2.72 -14.93
CA SER A 59 2.06 -1.93 -15.74
C SER A 59 1.54 -2.65 -16.99
N THR A 60 2.04 -3.86 -17.28
CA THR A 60 1.56 -4.70 -18.38
C THR A 60 1.39 -6.11 -17.85
N PHE A 61 0.22 -6.71 -18.02
CA PHE A 61 -0.08 -8.11 -17.67
C PHE A 61 -1.44 -8.53 -18.23
N ALA A 62 -1.77 -9.82 -18.10
CA ALA A 62 -3.02 -10.42 -18.56
C ALA A 62 -3.20 -10.43 -20.09
N ASN A 63 -4.28 -11.05 -20.56
CA ASN A 63 -4.66 -11.11 -21.98
C ASN A 63 -3.52 -11.64 -22.88
N GLY A 64 -2.80 -12.67 -22.41
CA GLY A 64 -1.68 -13.30 -23.13
C GLY A 64 -0.40 -12.45 -23.22
N GLN A 65 -0.37 -11.26 -22.63
CA GLN A 65 0.82 -10.40 -22.62
C GLN A 65 1.90 -10.94 -21.68
N THR A 66 3.16 -10.73 -22.03
CA THR A 66 4.27 -10.96 -21.10
C THR A 66 4.26 -9.88 -20.02
N PRO A 67 4.11 -10.22 -18.73
CA PRO A 67 4.03 -9.19 -17.71
C PRO A 67 5.35 -8.40 -17.60
N THR A 68 5.23 -7.07 -17.57
CA THR A 68 6.39 -6.17 -17.64
C THR A 68 6.28 -5.08 -16.58
N ILE A 69 7.36 -4.89 -15.83
CA ILE A 69 7.50 -3.81 -14.86
C ILE A 69 8.01 -2.54 -15.55
N ASN A 70 7.51 -1.38 -15.14
CA ASN A 70 8.04 -0.09 -15.55
C ASN A 70 8.48 0.67 -14.29
N LEU A 71 9.78 0.97 -14.20
CA LEU A 71 10.38 1.74 -13.10
C LEU A 71 11.00 3.04 -13.60
N ALA A 72 10.37 3.66 -14.60
CA ALA A 72 10.82 4.90 -15.23
C ALA A 72 12.33 4.89 -15.54
N GLY A 73 13.09 5.82 -14.97
CA GLY A 73 14.53 5.97 -15.19
C GLY A 73 15.42 5.11 -14.29
N HIS A 74 14.86 4.34 -13.35
CA HIS A 74 15.67 3.61 -12.35
C HIS A 74 16.40 2.40 -12.94
N CYS A 75 15.72 1.64 -13.81
CA CYS A 75 16.30 0.49 -14.47
C CYS A 75 15.49 0.08 -15.70
N ASN A 76 16.13 -0.63 -16.63
CA ASN A 76 15.45 -1.27 -17.75
C ASN A 76 15.15 -2.75 -17.39
N PRO A 77 13.88 -3.20 -17.44
CA PRO A 77 13.53 -4.58 -17.09
C PRO A 77 14.05 -5.63 -18.09
N TYR A 78 14.43 -5.22 -19.30
CA TYR A 78 14.96 -6.12 -20.32
C TYR A 78 16.27 -6.79 -19.85
N ARG A 79 16.40 -8.10 -20.13
CA ARG A 79 17.58 -8.92 -19.75
C ARG A 79 17.99 -8.77 -18.28
N ASN A 80 17.02 -8.80 -17.36
CA ASN A 80 17.26 -8.76 -15.91
C ASN A 80 17.90 -7.46 -15.39
N GLY A 81 17.76 -6.34 -16.11
CA GLY A 81 18.40 -5.08 -15.73
C GLY A 81 17.87 -4.44 -14.43
N CYS A 82 16.75 -4.91 -13.88
CA CYS A 82 16.20 -4.45 -12.60
C CYS A 82 16.51 -5.38 -11.41
N THR A 83 17.33 -6.42 -11.59
CA THR A 83 17.62 -7.40 -10.51
C THR A 83 18.43 -6.82 -9.34
N GLY A 84 19.14 -5.71 -9.56
CA GLY A 84 19.87 -4.98 -8.52
C GLY A 84 18.98 -4.48 -7.37
N LEU A 85 17.69 -4.22 -7.63
CA LEU A 85 16.72 -3.77 -6.63
C LEU A 85 16.52 -4.79 -5.50
N SER A 86 16.89 -6.06 -5.71
CA SER A 86 16.84 -7.06 -4.64
C SER A 86 17.65 -6.66 -3.39
N SER A 87 18.73 -5.91 -3.57
CA SER A 87 19.53 -5.39 -2.45
C SER A 87 18.79 -4.28 -1.69
N ASP A 88 18.24 -3.30 -2.39
CA ASP A 88 17.43 -2.23 -1.82
C ASP A 88 16.18 -2.77 -1.09
N ILE A 89 15.47 -3.71 -1.68
CA ILE A 89 14.31 -4.37 -1.06
C ILE A 89 14.72 -5.01 0.27
N LYS A 90 15.88 -5.69 0.33
CA LYS A 90 16.39 -6.28 1.57
C LYS A 90 16.77 -5.21 2.59
N SER A 91 17.36 -4.09 2.15
CA SER A 91 17.70 -2.95 3.01
C SER A 91 16.46 -2.33 3.65
N CYS A 92 15.37 -2.16 2.89
CA CYS A 92 14.08 -1.73 3.44
C CYS A 92 13.54 -2.71 4.47
N GLN A 93 13.50 -4.01 4.11
CA GLN A 93 12.96 -5.04 5.00
C GLN A 93 13.76 -5.22 6.29
N ALA A 94 15.08 -5.00 6.25
CA ALA A 94 15.94 -5.02 7.43
C ALA A 94 15.59 -3.89 8.41
N LYS A 95 14.97 -2.81 7.94
CA LYS A 95 14.44 -1.70 8.75
C LYS A 95 12.99 -1.92 9.21
N GLY A 96 12.40 -3.08 8.93
CA GLY A 96 11.00 -3.39 9.27
C GLY A 96 9.97 -2.86 8.27
N ILE A 97 10.41 -2.17 7.21
CA ILE A 97 9.54 -1.59 6.19
C ILE A 97 8.96 -2.71 5.32
N LYS A 98 7.64 -2.66 5.08
CA LYS A 98 6.97 -3.58 4.15
C LYS A 98 7.11 -3.06 2.73
N VAL A 99 7.62 -3.89 1.85
CA VAL A 99 7.79 -3.56 0.43
C VAL A 99 6.82 -4.39 -0.39
N MET A 100 5.91 -3.71 -1.09
CA MET A 100 4.89 -4.34 -1.94
C MET A 100 5.17 -4.04 -3.41
N LEU A 101 4.79 -4.96 -4.30
CA LEU A 101 4.70 -4.69 -5.73
C LEU A 101 3.29 -4.18 -6.04
N SER A 102 3.19 -3.00 -6.63
CA SER A 102 1.92 -2.48 -7.13
C SER A 102 1.69 -2.94 -8.58
N ILE A 103 0.53 -3.53 -8.84
CA ILE A 103 0.07 -3.90 -10.19
C ILE A 103 -0.90 -2.83 -10.70
N GLY A 104 -0.83 -2.50 -11.99
CA GLY A 104 -1.66 -1.47 -12.62
C GLY A 104 -0.93 -0.13 -12.76
N GLY A 105 -1.55 0.95 -12.29
CA GLY A 105 -1.08 2.33 -12.44
C GLY A 105 -2.15 3.23 -13.09
N GLY A 106 -1.85 4.49 -13.35
CA GLY A 106 -2.71 5.36 -14.17
C GLY A 106 -2.52 5.15 -15.68
N ALA A 107 -1.41 4.49 -16.06
CA ALA A 107 -1.05 4.16 -17.43
C ALA A 107 -0.56 2.71 -17.51
N GLY A 108 -0.83 2.04 -18.63
CA GLY A 108 -0.41 0.65 -18.85
C GLY A 108 -1.35 -0.13 -19.75
N SER A 109 -1.12 -1.44 -19.83
CA SER A 109 -1.95 -2.38 -20.60
C SER A 109 -2.25 -3.62 -19.75
N TYR A 110 -3.36 -3.57 -19.03
CA TYR A 110 -3.81 -4.65 -18.18
C TYR A 110 -5.33 -4.74 -18.17
N ASN A 111 -5.85 -5.95 -18.39
CA ASN A 111 -7.26 -6.26 -18.24
C ASN A 111 -7.42 -7.77 -18.08
N LEU A 112 -8.03 -8.21 -16.98
CA LEU A 112 -8.30 -9.63 -16.74
C LEU A 112 -9.54 -10.04 -17.53
N THR A 113 -9.38 -10.97 -18.47
CA THR A 113 -10.46 -11.35 -19.40
C THR A 113 -11.24 -12.58 -18.94
N SER A 114 -10.72 -13.35 -17.98
CA SER A 114 -11.37 -14.54 -17.43
C SER A 114 -10.79 -14.91 -16.05
N ALA A 115 -11.48 -15.81 -15.34
CA ALA A 115 -10.95 -16.38 -14.10
C ALA A 115 -9.64 -17.15 -14.33
N GLU A 116 -9.45 -17.74 -15.51
CA GLU A 116 -8.21 -18.45 -15.85
C GLU A 116 -7.05 -17.49 -16.08
N ASP A 117 -7.28 -16.40 -16.80
CA ASP A 117 -6.30 -15.31 -16.96
C ASP A 117 -5.87 -14.75 -15.58
N ALA A 118 -6.82 -14.58 -14.66
CA ALA A 118 -6.53 -14.18 -13.27
C ALA A 118 -5.65 -15.20 -12.53
N ARG A 119 -5.89 -16.51 -12.69
CA ARG A 119 -5.03 -17.56 -12.10
C ARG A 119 -3.63 -17.56 -12.68
N GLN A 120 -3.50 -17.32 -13.99
CA GLN A 120 -2.20 -17.25 -14.66
C GLN A 120 -1.39 -16.04 -14.16
N VAL A 121 -2.02 -14.87 -14.05
CA VAL A 121 -1.38 -13.67 -13.49
C VAL A 121 -0.99 -13.90 -12.02
N ALA A 122 -1.87 -14.47 -11.20
CA ALA A 122 -1.55 -14.79 -9.81
C ALA A 122 -0.37 -15.76 -9.68
N THR A 123 -0.31 -16.78 -10.55
CA THR A 123 0.81 -17.74 -10.61
C THR A 123 2.11 -17.06 -11.02
N TYR A 124 2.06 -16.17 -12.00
CA TYR A 124 3.21 -15.38 -12.42
C TYR A 124 3.74 -14.51 -11.27
N LEU A 125 2.86 -13.78 -10.57
CA LEU A 125 3.22 -12.95 -9.42
C LEU A 125 3.87 -13.78 -8.31
N TRP A 126 3.27 -14.93 -8.00
CA TRP A 126 3.80 -15.85 -7.00
C TRP A 126 5.23 -16.30 -7.32
N ASN A 127 5.45 -16.75 -8.55
CA ASN A 127 6.72 -17.30 -9.00
C ASN A 127 7.83 -16.27 -9.18
N ASN A 128 7.49 -15.04 -9.60
CA ASN A 128 8.48 -14.05 -9.98
C ASN A 128 8.79 -13.02 -8.88
N PHE A 129 7.86 -12.78 -7.94
CA PHE A 129 8.04 -11.73 -6.92
C PHE A 129 7.85 -12.21 -5.48
N LEU A 130 7.10 -13.30 -5.27
CA LEU A 130 6.77 -13.79 -3.93
C LEU A 130 7.57 -15.06 -3.56
N GLY A 131 6.89 -16.11 -3.08
CA GLY A 131 7.52 -17.33 -2.57
C GLY A 131 7.74 -18.44 -3.59
N GLY A 132 7.26 -18.29 -4.83
CA GLY A 132 7.41 -19.30 -5.86
C GLY A 132 8.81 -19.35 -6.47
N ILE A 133 8.98 -20.15 -7.52
CA ILE A 133 10.27 -20.38 -8.20
C ILE A 133 10.20 -19.78 -9.59
N SER A 134 11.23 -19.03 -9.96
CA SER A 134 11.47 -18.54 -11.32
C SER A 134 12.97 -18.42 -11.51
N SER A 135 13.46 -18.82 -12.68
CA SER A 135 14.84 -18.63 -13.11
C SER A 135 15.15 -17.18 -13.48
N SER A 136 14.12 -16.33 -13.65
CA SER A 136 14.27 -14.95 -14.13
C SER A 136 13.32 -14.02 -13.38
N ARG A 137 13.66 -13.68 -12.13
CA ARG A 137 12.86 -12.77 -11.30
C ARG A 137 13.14 -11.32 -11.69
N PRO A 138 12.13 -10.51 -12.10
CA PRO A 138 12.37 -9.15 -12.61
C PRO A 138 13.11 -8.22 -11.66
N LEU A 139 12.83 -8.33 -10.35
CA LEU A 139 13.48 -7.54 -9.29
C LEU A 139 14.61 -8.30 -8.58
N GLY A 140 14.96 -9.51 -9.05
CA GLY A 140 15.96 -10.37 -8.39
C GLY A 140 15.57 -10.83 -6.97
N TYR A 141 14.35 -10.55 -6.53
CA TYR A 141 13.88 -10.80 -5.16
C TYR A 141 12.77 -11.87 -5.12
N GLY A 142 12.80 -12.70 -4.09
CA GLY A 142 11.78 -13.67 -3.77
C GLY A 142 12.05 -14.29 -2.41
N LYS A 143 11.01 -14.52 -1.60
CA LYS A 143 11.17 -15.04 -0.24
C LYS A 143 10.07 -16.03 0.10
N ARG A 144 10.48 -17.26 0.38
CA ARG A 144 9.60 -18.38 0.77
C ARG A 144 9.15 -18.28 2.23
N GLY A 145 8.01 -18.90 2.52
CA GLY A 145 7.50 -19.04 3.89
C GLY A 145 7.11 -17.72 4.56
N LYS A 146 6.89 -16.65 3.77
CA LYS A 146 6.43 -15.36 4.27
C LYS A 146 4.96 -15.15 3.94
N ARG A 147 4.28 -14.47 4.85
CA ARG A 147 2.89 -14.01 4.65
C ARG A 147 2.84 -13.10 3.42
N VAL A 148 1.85 -13.33 2.57
CA VAL A 148 1.51 -12.44 1.46
C VAL A 148 0.53 -11.39 2.00
N TYR A 149 0.89 -10.11 1.85
CA TYR A 149 0.00 -9.00 2.15
C TYR A 149 -0.73 -8.58 0.88
N LEU A 150 -2.03 -8.39 0.97
CA LEU A 150 -2.86 -7.80 -0.08
C LEU A 150 -3.25 -6.40 0.32
N THR A 151 -3.04 -5.46 -0.60
CA THR A 151 -3.32 -4.03 -0.41
C THR A 151 -3.99 -3.47 -1.65
N ALA A 152 -4.80 -2.42 -1.50
CA ALA A 152 -5.55 -1.82 -2.61
C ALA A 152 -5.50 -0.29 -2.56
N ALA A 153 -5.57 0.31 -3.75
CA ALA A 153 -5.61 1.76 -3.98
C ALA A 153 -6.88 2.18 -4.73
N PRO A 154 -8.09 2.01 -4.17
CA PRO A 154 -9.31 2.49 -4.82
C PRO A 154 -9.29 4.02 -5.01
N HIS A 155 -10.04 4.52 -5.99
CA HIS A 155 -10.40 5.94 -6.00
C HIS A 155 -11.42 6.24 -4.89
N CYS A 156 -11.55 7.51 -4.49
CA CYS A 156 -12.44 7.86 -3.40
C CYS A 156 -13.94 7.59 -3.62
N PRO A 157 -14.54 7.59 -4.84
CA PRO A 157 -15.97 7.31 -4.96
C PRO A 157 -16.32 5.88 -4.49
N SER A 158 -17.13 5.74 -3.44
CA SER A 158 -17.59 4.45 -2.94
C SER A 158 -18.93 4.01 -3.56
N PRO A 159 -19.09 2.74 -3.95
CA PRO A 159 -18.04 1.72 -4.04
C PRO A 159 -17.15 1.95 -5.27
N ASP A 160 -15.85 1.66 -5.14
CA ASP A 160 -14.92 1.74 -6.26
C ASP A 160 -15.29 0.75 -7.38
N ALA A 161 -15.37 1.26 -8.61
CA ALA A 161 -15.85 0.50 -9.78
C ALA A 161 -14.96 -0.68 -10.18
N TRP A 162 -13.67 -0.65 -9.83
CA TRP A 162 -12.66 -1.60 -10.31
C TRP A 162 -12.29 -2.62 -9.23
N VAL A 163 -12.05 -2.16 -8.01
CA VAL A 163 -11.59 -3.00 -6.91
C VAL A 163 -12.65 -3.22 -5.82
N GLY A 164 -13.82 -2.57 -5.90
CA GLY A 164 -14.88 -2.71 -4.90
C GLY A 164 -15.35 -4.16 -4.70
N GLY A 165 -15.46 -4.94 -5.78
CA GLY A 165 -15.76 -6.38 -5.69
C GLY A 165 -14.66 -7.18 -4.98
N ALA A 166 -13.38 -6.84 -5.20
CA ALA A 166 -12.26 -7.49 -4.55
C ALA A 166 -12.19 -7.14 -3.06
N LEU A 167 -12.47 -5.89 -2.68
CA LEU A 167 -12.47 -5.44 -1.29
C LEU A 167 -13.52 -6.17 -0.43
N LYS A 168 -14.69 -6.49 -1.00
CA LYS A 168 -15.75 -7.26 -0.32
C LYS A 168 -15.35 -8.67 0.10
N THR A 169 -14.23 -9.20 -0.40
CA THR A 169 -13.71 -10.51 0.02
C THR A 169 -13.15 -10.51 1.45
N GLY A 170 -12.84 -9.34 2.02
CA GLY A 170 -12.20 -9.23 3.33
C GLY A 170 -10.74 -9.71 3.37
N LEU A 171 -10.11 -9.91 2.21
CA LEU A 171 -8.73 -10.41 2.12
C LEU A 171 -7.66 -9.31 2.16
N PHE A 172 -8.06 -8.04 2.04
CA PHE A 172 -7.15 -6.90 1.99
C PHE A 172 -6.80 -6.40 3.39
N TYR A 173 -5.50 -6.31 3.68
CA TYR A 173 -5.00 -5.84 4.97
C TYR A 173 -5.02 -4.32 5.05
N TYR A 174 -4.52 -3.65 4.01
CA TYR A 174 -4.36 -2.21 3.96
C TYR A 174 -5.03 -1.64 2.71
N VAL A 175 -5.83 -0.60 2.89
CA VAL A 175 -6.52 0.08 1.78
C VAL A 175 -6.16 1.57 1.84
N TRP A 176 -5.46 2.08 0.83
CA TRP A 176 -5.09 3.49 0.71
C TRP A 176 -5.97 4.17 -0.33
N VAL A 177 -7.10 4.71 0.13
CA VAL A 177 -8.10 5.34 -0.73
C VAL A 177 -7.54 6.65 -1.30
N GLN A 178 -7.61 6.83 -2.62
CA GLN A 178 -7.05 8.00 -3.32
C GLN A 178 -8.03 9.18 -3.28
N PHE A 179 -7.81 10.13 -2.37
CA PHE A 179 -8.63 11.35 -2.20
C PHE A 179 -8.13 12.51 -3.08
N TYR A 180 -7.90 12.21 -4.35
CA TYR A 180 -7.47 13.17 -5.37
C TYR A 180 -7.97 12.74 -6.76
N ASN A 181 -7.91 13.66 -7.73
CA ASN A 181 -8.44 13.51 -9.08
C ASN A 181 -9.94 13.17 -9.16
N ASN A 182 -10.69 13.39 -8.08
CA ASN A 182 -12.11 13.07 -7.94
C ASN A 182 -12.81 14.19 -7.15
N PRO A 183 -13.24 15.28 -7.81
CA PRO A 183 -13.90 16.43 -7.18
C PRO A 183 -15.05 16.10 -6.20
N PRO A 184 -15.88 15.06 -6.41
CA PRO A 184 -16.99 14.76 -5.51
C PRO A 184 -16.58 14.35 -4.10
N CYS A 185 -15.37 13.80 -3.92
CA CYS A 185 -14.94 13.21 -2.65
C CYS A 185 -13.55 13.63 -2.19
N GLN A 186 -12.87 14.50 -2.93
CA GLN A 186 -11.56 15.05 -2.53
C GLN A 186 -11.69 16.36 -1.73
N TYR A 187 -10.57 16.82 -1.17
CA TYR A 187 -10.47 18.14 -0.57
C TYR A 187 -10.73 19.26 -1.60
N SER A 188 -11.41 20.32 -1.17
CA SER A 188 -11.57 21.56 -1.92
C SER A 188 -11.28 22.77 -1.03
N SER A 189 -10.83 23.89 -1.61
CA SER A 189 -10.56 25.11 -0.84
C SER A 189 -11.82 25.73 -0.22
N SER A 190 -13.01 25.36 -0.71
CA SER A 190 -14.29 25.85 -0.19
C SER A 190 -14.82 24.98 0.96
N SER A 191 -14.47 23.70 1.03
CA SER A 191 -14.95 22.79 2.08
C SER A 191 -14.14 21.49 2.13
N ILE A 192 -13.93 20.98 3.35
CA ILE A 192 -13.41 19.63 3.63
C ILE A 192 -14.53 18.57 3.71
N GLY A 193 -15.81 18.98 3.76
CA GLY A 193 -16.93 18.09 4.05
C GLY A 193 -17.03 16.87 3.12
N ASN A 194 -16.81 17.06 1.82
CA ASN A 194 -16.81 15.96 0.84
C ASN A 194 -15.80 14.85 1.18
N LEU A 195 -14.60 15.24 1.61
CA LEU A 195 -13.56 14.28 2.01
C LEU A 195 -13.94 13.60 3.33
N GLU A 196 -14.41 14.37 4.31
CA GLU A 196 -14.78 13.81 5.62
C GLU A 196 -15.93 12.81 5.53
N ASP A 197 -16.95 13.11 4.71
CA ASP A 197 -18.12 12.25 4.55
C ASP A 197 -17.76 10.96 3.82
N GLU A 198 -16.97 11.05 2.75
CA GLU A 198 -16.48 9.86 2.05
C GLU A 198 -15.50 9.05 2.92
N TRP A 199 -14.65 9.70 3.72
CA TRP A 199 -13.76 9.01 4.68
C TRP A 199 -14.54 8.20 5.72
N LYS A 200 -15.63 8.76 6.27
CA LYS A 200 -16.52 8.04 7.20
C LYS A 200 -17.14 6.83 6.52
N GLN A 201 -17.52 6.95 5.25
CA GLN A 201 -18.06 5.85 4.47
C GLN A 201 -17.04 4.73 4.30
N TRP A 202 -15.84 5.03 3.81
CA TRP A 202 -14.78 4.01 3.65
C TRP A 202 -14.37 3.33 4.96
N THR A 203 -14.31 4.07 6.06
CA THR A 203 -13.91 3.48 7.35
C THR A 203 -15.00 2.60 7.97
N THR A 204 -16.24 2.66 7.47
CA THR A 204 -17.38 1.87 7.95
C THR A 204 -17.71 0.69 7.01
N ASP A 205 -17.60 0.88 5.70
CA ASP A 205 -18.18 -0.03 4.70
C ASP A 205 -17.28 -1.20 4.30
N ILE A 206 -15.96 -1.12 4.52
CA ILE A 206 -15.02 -2.16 4.07
C ILE A 206 -14.40 -2.97 5.20
N PRO A 207 -14.37 -4.32 5.09
CA PRO A 207 -13.73 -5.20 6.05
C PRO A 207 -12.21 -5.25 5.83
N ALA A 208 -11.52 -4.12 6.01
CA ALA A 208 -10.07 -4.03 5.96
C ALA A 208 -9.46 -3.88 7.36
N THR A 209 -8.20 -4.32 7.55
CA THR A 209 -7.52 -4.16 8.84
C THR A 209 -7.22 -2.69 9.13
N LYS A 210 -6.71 -1.95 8.14
CA LYS A 210 -6.52 -0.49 8.23
C LYS A 210 -6.87 0.20 6.91
N VAL A 211 -7.49 1.37 7.03
CA VAL A 211 -7.75 2.30 5.92
C VAL A 211 -6.80 3.50 6.07
N PHE A 212 -6.20 3.92 4.96
CA PHE A 212 -5.26 5.04 4.88
C PHE A 212 -5.83 6.14 3.97
N LEU A 213 -5.55 7.38 4.35
CA LEU A 213 -5.90 8.58 3.59
C LEU A 213 -4.84 8.83 2.51
N GLY A 214 -5.11 8.44 1.27
CA GLY A 214 -4.21 8.62 0.14
C GLY A 214 -4.28 10.06 -0.39
N LEU A 215 -3.13 10.75 -0.39
CA LEU A 215 -3.01 12.15 -0.76
C LEU A 215 -1.84 12.37 -1.75
N PRO A 216 -1.91 13.41 -2.59
CA PRO A 216 -0.78 13.87 -3.39
C PRO A 216 0.27 14.51 -2.48
N ALA A 217 1.54 14.19 -2.70
CA ALA A 217 2.65 14.75 -1.90
C ALA A 217 2.99 16.21 -2.28
N ALA A 218 2.61 16.65 -3.48
CA ALA A 218 2.83 18.01 -3.97
C ALA A 218 1.75 18.43 -4.97
N PRO A 219 1.55 19.75 -5.22
CA PRO A 219 0.62 20.23 -6.24
C PRO A 219 0.92 19.75 -7.66
N ALA A 220 2.17 19.41 -7.97
CA ALA A 220 2.53 18.87 -9.29
C ALA A 220 2.23 17.36 -9.45
N SER A 221 1.79 16.69 -8.39
CA SER A 221 1.52 15.24 -8.37
C SER A 221 0.10 14.90 -8.86
N PHE A 222 -0.74 15.89 -9.17
CA PHE A 222 -2.01 15.66 -9.88
C PHE A 222 -1.72 15.38 -11.35
N ARG A 223 -1.92 14.14 -11.79
CA ARG A 223 -2.13 13.81 -13.21
C ARG A 223 -3.22 12.76 -13.33
#